data_AF-A0A4Q5QJ58-F1
#
_entry.id   AF-A0A4Q5QJ58-F1
#
_cell.length_a   1.000
_cell.length_b   1.000
_cell.length_c   1.000
_cell.angle_alpha   90.00
_cell.angle_beta   90.00
_cell.angle_gamma   90.00
#
_symmetry.space_group_name_H-M   'P 1'
#
loop_
_entity.id
_entity.type
_entity.pdbx_description
1 polymer ?
#
loop_
_entity_poly.entity_id
_entity_poly.type
_entity_poly.pdbx_seq_one_letter_code
_entity_poly.pdbx_strand_id
1 'polypeptide(L)'
;MKQKLLCSLLCLASLGLLRSSLPLPAAASPIGHTQVVARPTEERTLVVYPNPSTGIVHLTISGLEGRRAEVSVLNVIGTVMYRETLTELNDHATKTLDLSKFANGLYY
;
A
#
# COMPACT_ATOMS: atom_id res chain seq x y z
N MET A 1 -15.46 47.50 -39.65
CA MET A 1 -13.98 47.43 -39.87
C MET A 1 -13.47 46.00 -39.71
N LYS A 2 -14.12 45.01 -40.34
CA LYS A 2 -13.90 43.56 -40.16
C LYS A 2 -13.06 42.91 -41.29
N GLN A 3 -12.43 43.74 -42.13
CA GLN A 3 -11.75 43.31 -43.35
C GLN A 3 -10.21 43.37 -43.26
N LYS A 4 -9.66 43.91 -42.15
CA LYS A 4 -8.21 43.88 -41.85
C LYS A 4 -7.76 42.65 -41.06
N LEU A 5 -8.70 41.84 -40.57
CA LEU A 5 -8.38 40.62 -39.83
C LEU A 5 -8.16 39.41 -40.76
N LEU A 6 -8.66 39.46 -42.00
CA LEU A 6 -8.61 38.33 -42.94
C LEU A 6 -7.29 38.26 -43.73
N CYS A 7 -6.54 39.37 -43.89
CA CYS A 7 -5.24 39.37 -44.59
C CYS A 7 -4.05 38.98 -43.69
N SER A 8 -4.20 39.00 -42.36
CA SER A 8 -3.16 38.51 -41.46
C SER A 8 -3.06 36.98 -41.44
N LEU A 9 -4.07 36.28 -41.96
CA LEU A 9 -4.15 34.82 -41.96
C LEU A 9 -3.41 34.17 -43.14
N LEU A 10 -2.80 34.95 -44.04
CA LEU A 10 -2.23 34.43 -45.30
C LEU A 10 -0.69 34.54 -45.43
N CYS A 11 0.02 35.13 -44.46
CA CYS A 11 1.48 35.32 -44.54
C CYS A 11 2.33 34.42 -43.62
N LEU A 12 1.73 33.53 -42.84
CA LEU A 12 2.48 32.61 -41.96
C LEU A 12 2.62 31.18 -42.52
N ALA A 13 2.22 30.96 -43.78
CA ALA A 13 2.17 29.65 -44.42
C ALA A 13 3.36 29.33 -45.36
N SER A 14 4.49 30.06 -45.30
CA SER A 14 5.56 29.92 -46.32
C SER A 14 7.01 29.88 -45.85
N LEU A 15 7.32 29.65 -44.56
CA LEU A 15 8.67 29.24 -44.16
C LEU A 15 8.65 27.84 -43.58
N GLY A 16 8.54 26.87 -44.49
CA GLY A 16 8.85 25.49 -44.21
C GLY A 16 10.33 25.27 -43.91
N LEU A 17 10.59 24.08 -43.36
CA LEU A 17 11.75 23.25 -43.63
C LEU A 17 13.11 23.86 -43.26
N LEU A 18 13.60 23.54 -42.05
CA LEU A 18 14.85 22.79 -41.83
C LEU A 18 15.15 22.75 -40.32
N ARG A 19 15.06 21.56 -39.71
CA ARG A 19 15.98 21.06 -38.67
C ARG A 19 15.51 19.69 -38.18
N SER A 20 15.86 18.66 -38.95
CA SER A 20 15.94 17.30 -38.44
C SER A 20 17.15 17.21 -37.51
N SER A 21 16.95 17.35 -36.20
CA SER A 21 17.94 16.93 -35.21
C SER A 21 17.73 15.44 -34.91
N LEU A 22 18.58 14.60 -35.51
CA LEU A 22 18.76 13.22 -35.07
C LEU A 22 19.18 13.22 -33.58
N PRO A 23 18.56 12.43 -32.70
CA PRO A 23 19.11 12.22 -31.37
C PRO A 23 20.33 11.30 -31.49
N LEU A 24 21.50 11.83 -31.13
CA LEU A 24 22.69 11.05 -30.83
C LEU A 24 22.43 10.17 -29.60
N PRO A 25 22.81 8.88 -29.60
CA PRO A 25 22.86 8.08 -28.39
C PRO A 25 24.22 8.33 -27.73
N ALA A 26 24.28 9.03 -26.59
CA ALA A 26 25.30 8.84 -25.55
C ALA A 26 25.30 9.98 -24.54
N ALA A 27 24.74 9.73 -23.38
CA ALA A 27 25.52 9.70 -22.15
C ALA A 27 24.69 8.94 -21.12
N ALA A 28 25.05 7.69 -20.87
CA ALA A 28 24.59 7.01 -19.69
C ALA A 28 25.04 7.86 -18.50
N SER A 29 24.10 8.51 -17.82
CA SER A 29 24.33 9.01 -16.48
C SER A 29 24.88 7.84 -15.66
N PRO A 30 26.01 7.98 -14.94
CA PRO A 30 26.35 6.96 -13.97
C PRO A 30 25.14 6.83 -13.06
N ILE A 31 24.66 5.60 -12.91
CA ILE A 31 23.71 5.21 -11.88
C ILE A 31 24.36 5.67 -10.58
N GLY A 32 24.02 6.87 -10.15
CA GLY A 32 24.19 7.25 -8.77
C GLY A 32 23.41 6.19 -8.03
N HIS A 33 24.13 5.32 -7.32
CA HIS A 33 23.53 4.45 -6.34
C HIS A 33 22.76 5.39 -5.41
N THR A 34 21.48 5.60 -5.70
CA THR A 34 20.54 6.07 -4.69
C THR A 34 20.65 4.98 -3.65
N GLN A 35 21.44 5.23 -2.62
CA GLN A 35 21.35 4.49 -1.39
C GLN A 35 19.90 4.68 -0.99
N VAL A 36 19.10 3.66 -1.28
CA VAL A 36 17.80 3.47 -0.66
C VAL A 36 18.17 3.34 0.81
N VAL A 37 18.15 4.46 1.52
CA VAL A 37 18.15 4.47 2.97
C VAL A 37 16.93 3.63 3.32
N ALA A 38 17.17 2.37 3.67
CA ALA A 38 16.14 1.47 4.12
C ALA A 38 15.52 2.15 5.34
N ARG A 39 14.31 2.69 5.15
CA ARG A 39 13.52 3.21 6.25
C ARG A 39 13.44 2.05 7.27
N PRO A 40 13.73 2.27 8.57
CA PRO A 40 13.55 1.24 9.56
C PRO A 40 12.13 0.72 9.40
N THR A 41 12.02 -0.52 8.92
CA THR A 41 10.72 -1.18 8.81
C THR A 41 10.42 -1.61 10.23
N GLU A 42 9.52 -0.89 10.90
CA GLU A 42 8.96 -1.33 12.17
C GLU A 42 8.39 -2.75 11.93
N GLU A 43 9.07 -3.77 12.46
CA GLU A 43 8.66 -5.15 12.31
C GLU A 43 7.40 -5.38 13.16
N ARG A 44 6.30 -5.71 12.48
CA ARG A 44 5.01 -5.98 13.12
C ARG A 44 4.76 -7.47 13.03
N THR A 45 4.50 -8.09 14.17
CA THR A 45 4.37 -9.54 14.26
C THR A 45 3.04 -9.90 14.93
N LEU A 46 2.35 -10.88 14.35
CA LEU A 46 1.16 -11.50 14.89
C LEU A 46 1.43 -12.99 15.09
N VAL A 47 1.28 -13.46 16.32
CA VAL A 47 1.40 -14.89 16.67
C VAL A 47 0.05 -15.38 17.17
N VAL A 48 -0.39 -16.54 16.67
CA VAL A 48 -1.67 -17.16 17.04
C VAL A 48 -1.42 -18.55 17.60
N TYR A 49 -1.88 -18.82 18.82
CA TYR A 49 -1.70 -20.12 19.46
C TYR A 49 -2.82 -20.47 20.46
N PRO A 50 -3.13 -21.76 20.66
CA PRO A 50 -2.66 -22.88 19.85
C PRO A 50 -3.32 -22.86 18.46
N ASN A 51 -2.59 -23.32 17.44
CA ASN A 51 -3.15 -23.60 16.12
C ASN A 51 -2.63 -25.00 15.71
N PRO A 52 -3.48 -26.04 15.65
CA PRO A 52 -4.95 -26.05 15.79
C PRO A 52 -5.47 -25.77 17.22
N SER A 53 -6.75 -25.37 17.35
CA SER A 53 -7.44 -25.11 18.62
C SER A 53 -8.83 -25.77 18.67
N THR A 54 -9.35 -25.99 19.88
CA THR A 54 -10.74 -26.44 20.14
C THR A 54 -11.72 -25.29 20.39
N GLY A 55 -11.30 -24.04 20.15
CA GLY A 55 -12.16 -22.85 20.23
C GLY A 55 -11.50 -21.66 20.92
N ILE A 56 -10.58 -21.87 21.87
CA ILE A 56 -9.88 -20.76 22.54
C ILE A 56 -8.51 -20.54 21.89
N VAL A 57 -8.23 -19.31 21.46
CA VAL A 57 -6.93 -18.92 20.89
C VAL A 57 -6.41 -17.63 21.53
N HIS A 58 -5.09 -17.50 21.53
CA HIS A 58 -4.37 -16.32 21.97
C HIS A 58 -3.70 -15.67 20.77
N LEU A 59 -3.87 -14.36 20.65
CA LEU A 59 -3.23 -13.50 19.67
C LEU A 59 -2.19 -12.66 20.39
N THR A 60 -0.91 -12.80 20.03
CA THR A 60 0.15 -11.90 20.49
C THR A 60 0.53 -10.97 19.36
N ILE A 61 0.33 -9.68 19.58
CA ILE A 61 0.55 -8.59 18.63
C ILE A 61 1.75 -7.80 19.12
N SER A 62 2.75 -7.62 18.26
CA SER A 62 3.99 -6.89 18.57
C SER A 62 4.30 -5.79 17.56
N GLY A 63 4.98 -4.73 17.99
CA GLY A 63 5.39 -3.62 17.10
C GLY A 63 4.26 -2.63 16.78
N LEU A 64 3.22 -2.57 17.62
CA LEU A 64 2.09 -1.63 17.51
C LEU A 64 1.94 -0.72 18.74
N GLU A 65 3.03 -0.47 19.47
CA GLU A 65 3.03 0.37 20.67
C GLU A 65 2.43 1.75 20.40
N GLY A 66 1.47 2.18 21.24
CA GLY A 66 0.82 3.48 21.16
C GLY A 66 -0.08 3.68 19.93
N ARG A 67 -0.33 2.61 19.14
CA ARG A 67 -1.14 2.66 17.92
C ARG A 67 -2.50 1.98 18.14
N ARG A 68 -3.43 2.27 17.22
CA ARG A 68 -4.71 1.56 17.10
C ARG A 68 -4.53 0.36 16.17
N ALA A 69 -5.07 -0.78 16.56
CA ALA A 69 -5.14 -1.99 15.76
C ALA A 69 -6.59 -2.44 15.59
N GLU A 70 -6.89 -3.09 14.47
CA GLU A 70 -8.18 -3.73 14.24
C GLU A 70 -7.95 -5.23 14.02
N VAL A 71 -8.58 -6.04 14.86
CA VAL A 71 -8.53 -7.48 14.78
C VAL A 71 -9.83 -7.96 14.15
N SER A 72 -9.74 -8.66 13.03
CA SER A 72 -10.88 -9.30 12.39
C SER A 72 -10.59 -10.78 12.19
N VAL A 73 -11.56 -11.62 12.53
CA VAL A 73 -11.51 -13.06 12.25
C VAL A 73 -12.47 -13.36 11.11
N LEU A 74 -11.97 -13.95 10.05
CA LEU A 74 -12.73 -14.32 8.86
C LEU A 74 -12.82 -15.83 8.73
N ASN A 75 -13.96 -16.33 8.27
CA ASN A 75 -14.04 -17.73 7.83
C ASN A 75 -13.41 -17.88 6.43
N VAL A 76 -13.30 -19.13 5.95
CA VAL A 76 -12.74 -19.45 4.62
C VAL A 76 -13.48 -18.80 3.44
N ILE A 77 -14.74 -18.39 3.63
CA ILE A 77 -15.56 -17.71 2.61
C ILE A 77 -15.34 -16.18 2.66
N GLY A 78 -14.57 -15.68 3.62
CA GLY A 78 -14.32 -14.26 3.83
C GLY A 78 -15.41 -13.55 4.63
N THR A 79 -16.31 -14.28 5.29
CA THR A 79 -17.30 -13.68 6.19
C THR A 79 -16.62 -13.32 7.51
N VAL A 80 -16.83 -12.09 7.98
CA VAL A 80 -16.29 -11.61 9.26
C VAL A 80 -17.11 -12.20 10.40
N MET A 81 -16.47 -13.03 11.23
CA MET A 81 -17.09 -13.69 12.39
C MET A 81 -16.87 -12.91 13.68
N TYR A 82 -15.75 -12.18 13.76
CA TYR A 82 -15.40 -11.34 14.89
C TYR A 82 -14.67 -10.09 14.40
N ARG A 83 -14.90 -8.96 15.06
CA ARG A 83 -14.19 -7.71 14.82
C ARG A 83 -14.06 -6.95 16.13
N GLU A 84 -12.85 -6.48 16.41
CA GLU A 84 -12.56 -5.66 17.58
C GLU A 84 -11.52 -4.59 17.23
N THR A 85 -11.73 -3.38 17.75
CA THR A 85 -10.74 -2.31 17.70
C THR A 85 -10.00 -2.25 19.03
N LEU A 86 -8.69 -2.42 18.97
CA LEU A 86 -7.78 -2.29 20.10
C LEU A 86 -7.11 -0.91 20.02
N THR A 87 -7.17 -0.15 21.11
CA THR A 87 -6.55 1.18 21.23
C THR A 87 -5.43 1.13 22.25
N GLU A 88 -4.41 1.97 22.08
CA GLU A 88 -3.31 2.13 23.05
C GLU A 88 -2.63 0.78 23.38
N LEU A 89 -2.23 0.03 22.34
CA LEU A 89 -1.52 -1.22 22.54
C LEU A 89 -0.16 -0.98 23.21
N ASN A 90 0.20 -1.87 24.12
CA ASN A 90 1.58 -2.03 24.58
C ASN A 90 2.45 -2.63 23.47
N ASP A 91 3.77 -2.61 23.65
CA ASP A 91 4.71 -3.20 22.69
C ASP A 91 4.42 -4.69 22.40
N HIS A 92 3.99 -5.44 23.43
CA HIS A 92 3.46 -6.80 23.30
C HIS A 92 2.05 -6.88 23.91
N ALA A 93 1.03 -6.92 23.05
CA ALA A 93 -0.36 -7.07 23.47
C ALA A 93 -0.84 -8.51 23.23
N THR A 94 -1.42 -9.14 24.26
CA THR A 94 -2.02 -10.47 24.15
C THR A 94 -3.54 -10.38 24.28
N LYS A 95 -4.26 -10.92 23.30
CA LYS A 95 -5.73 -11.03 23.30
C LYS A 95 -6.15 -12.48 23.27
N THR A 96 -7.05 -12.87 24.16
CA THR A 96 -7.72 -14.18 24.10
C THR A 96 -9.04 -14.04 23.36
N LEU A 97 -9.26 -14.91 22.37
CA LEU A 97 -10.50 -15.03 21.64
C LEU A 97 -11.15 -16.38 21.92
N ASP A 98 -12.46 -16.34 22.14
CA ASP A 98 -13.31 -17.52 22.23
C ASP A 98 -14.11 -17.68 20.94
N LEU A 99 -13.68 -18.63 20.13
CA LEU A 99 -14.29 -19.05 18.87
C LEU A 99 -15.15 -20.32 19.02
N SER A 100 -15.35 -20.84 20.24
CA SER A 100 -16.07 -22.10 20.49
C SER A 100 -17.53 -22.09 20.02
N LYS A 101 -18.11 -20.89 19.84
CA LYS A 101 -19.48 -20.69 19.37
C LYS A 101 -19.60 -20.76 17.85
N PHE A 102 -18.50 -20.74 17.12
CA PHE A 102 -18.48 -20.80 15.66
C PHE A 102 -18.25 -22.23 15.18
N ALA A 103 -18.60 -22.50 13.93
CA ALA A 103 -18.42 -23.83 13.34
C ALA A 103 -16.93 -24.20 13.26
N ASN A 104 -16.61 -25.49 13.38
CA ASN A 104 -15.25 -25.96 13.15
C ASN A 104 -14.83 -25.68 11.70
N GLY A 105 -13.62 -25.15 11.51
CA GLY A 105 -13.13 -24.80 10.19
C GLY A 105 -11.84 -23.99 10.21
N LEU A 106 -11.46 -23.49 9.04
CA LEU A 106 -10.30 -22.62 8.86
C LEU A 106 -10.70 -21.15 9.02
N TYR A 107 -9.87 -20.42 9.75
CA TYR A 107 -10.04 -19.00 10.03
C TYR A 107 -8.77 -18.22 9.72
N TYR A 108 -8.94 -16.95 9.34
CA TYR A 108 -7.89 -16.00 9.00
C TYR A 108 -8.02 -14.72 9.83
#